data_AF-A0A1V6A4M4-F1
#
_entry.id   AF-A0A1V6A4M4-F1
#
_cell.length_a   1.000
_cell.length_b   1.000
_cell.length_c   1.000
_cell.angle_alpha   90.00
_cell.angle_beta   90.00
_cell.angle_gamma   90.00
#
_symmetry.space_group_name_H-M   'P 1'
#
loop_
_entity.id
_entity.type
_entity.pdbx_description
1 polymer ?
#
loop_
_entity_poly.entity_id
_entity_poly.type
_entity_poly.pdbx_seq_one_letter_code
_entity_poly.pdbx_strand_id
1 'polypeptide(L)'
;MRSRKYCAYGNVYLSGGQAYCAGQNQAKNSFDGRVSKIDTPLKAVSVRDFIFREEGVRCFLLAYLGLSDLYEVYSEPELNKGYADLYIKPRLDGSFTISTNHYLIELKHIKQADIKPRTKKKLIDSTIEQAKAQLDQYALDSNVPKDVIKIIAITSSNKLLYLTKS
;
A
#
# COMPACT_ATOMS: atom_id res chain seq x y z
N MET A 1 -33.68 35.62 12.58
CA MET A 1 -32.84 34.45 12.91
C MET A 1 -31.42 34.71 12.42
N ARG A 2 -30.47 35.07 13.30
CA ARG A 2 -29.06 35.36 12.92
C ARG A 2 -28.16 34.27 13.52
N SER A 3 -27.37 33.62 12.67
CA SER A 3 -26.47 32.53 13.03
C SER A 3 -25.32 33.03 13.91
N ARG A 4 -25.06 32.34 15.02
CA ARG A 4 -23.87 32.59 15.86
C ARG A 4 -22.72 31.78 15.29
N LYS A 5 -21.70 32.46 14.77
CA LYS A 5 -20.40 31.86 14.41
C LYS A 5 -19.61 31.65 15.71
N TYR A 6 -19.30 30.41 16.06
CA TYR A 6 -18.41 30.07 17.16
C TYR A 6 -17.02 29.75 16.61
N CYS A 7 -15.97 30.30 17.24
CA CYS A 7 -14.58 29.89 17.00
C CYS A 7 -14.20 28.81 18.01
N ALA A 8 -13.43 27.81 17.58
CA ALA A 8 -13.30 26.53 18.27
C ALA A 8 -12.57 26.57 19.63
N TYR A 9 -11.92 27.67 20.03
CA TYR A 9 -11.04 27.68 21.21
C TYR A 9 -11.09 28.98 22.04
N GLY A 10 -12.25 29.63 22.19
CA GLY A 10 -12.44 30.69 23.20
C GLY A 10 -13.50 31.73 22.86
N ASN A 11 -13.75 32.63 23.81
CA ASN A 11 -14.64 33.77 23.62
C ASN A 11 -14.08 34.71 22.54
N VAL A 12 -14.93 35.03 21.58
CA VAL A 12 -14.66 36.00 20.52
C VAL A 12 -15.18 37.36 20.97
N TYR A 13 -14.32 38.37 20.95
CA TYR A 13 -14.71 39.75 21.26
C TYR A 13 -14.59 40.62 20.00
N LEU A 14 -15.50 41.59 19.88
CA LEU A 14 -15.55 42.53 18.76
C LEU A 14 -15.01 43.89 19.20
N SER A 15 -14.05 44.41 18.45
CA SER A 15 -13.54 45.77 18.60
C SER A 15 -13.32 46.36 17.21
N GLY A 16 -13.82 47.59 16.96
CA GLY A 16 -13.65 48.27 15.68
C GLY A 16 -14.25 47.59 14.44
N GLY A 17 -15.21 46.66 14.63
CA GLY A 17 -15.84 45.93 13.52
C GLY A 17 -15.10 44.67 13.05
N GLN A 18 -14.03 44.26 13.75
CA GLN A 18 -13.29 43.00 13.51
C GLN A 18 -13.29 42.10 14.75
N ALA A 19 -13.13 40.78 14.55
CA ALA A 19 -13.26 39.76 15.59
C ALA A 19 -11.89 39.13 15.95
N TYR A 20 -11.59 39.01 17.26
CA TYR A 20 -10.32 38.47 17.79
C TYR A 20 -10.55 37.32 18.79
N CYS A 21 -9.65 36.34 18.84
CA CYS A 21 -9.66 35.23 19.81
C CYS A 21 -8.52 35.37 20.83
N ALA A 22 -8.83 35.29 22.13
CA ALA A 22 -7.86 35.50 23.20
C ALA A 22 -7.04 34.23 23.52
N GLY A 23 -5.71 34.38 23.62
CA GLY A 23 -4.82 33.49 24.40
C GLY A 23 -4.16 32.34 23.64
N GLN A 24 -2.93 32.56 23.14
CA GLN A 24 -1.95 31.47 22.98
C GLN A 24 -1.07 31.36 24.24
N ASN A 25 -0.63 30.12 24.50
CA ASN A 25 0.43 29.65 25.40
C ASN A 25 0.06 29.29 26.85
N GLN A 26 -0.04 27.99 27.14
CA GLN A 26 0.96 27.20 27.90
C GLN A 26 0.47 25.76 28.13
N ALA A 27 1.36 24.79 27.93
CA ALA A 27 1.10 23.36 28.03
C ALA A 27 1.05 22.85 29.49
N LYS A 28 0.05 22.02 29.84
CA LYS A 28 0.12 20.98 30.88
C LYS A 28 -0.79 19.79 30.50
N ASN A 29 -0.21 18.61 30.37
CA ASN A 29 -0.91 17.34 30.16
C ASN A 29 -1.49 16.83 31.50
N SER A 30 -2.77 16.50 31.52
CA SER A 30 -3.39 15.59 32.50
C SER A 30 -4.47 14.76 31.81
N PHE A 31 -4.47 13.47 32.11
CA PHE A 31 -5.04 12.37 31.33
C PHE A 31 -6.53 12.13 31.66
N ASP A 32 -7.42 12.15 30.65
CA ASP A 32 -8.82 11.70 30.77
C ASP A 32 -9.34 11.11 29.43
N GLY A 33 -9.33 9.78 29.35
CA GLY A 33 -10.51 8.98 28.97
C GLY A 33 -11.16 9.09 27.58
N ARG A 34 -10.81 10.01 26.67
CA ARG A 34 -11.38 10.05 25.31
C ARG A 34 -10.33 10.38 24.25
N VAL A 35 -10.07 9.40 23.38
CA VAL A 35 -9.27 9.43 22.14
C VAL A 35 -8.43 10.70 21.98
N SER A 36 -7.34 10.78 22.73
CA SER A 36 -6.32 11.80 22.55
C SER A 36 -5.24 11.28 21.61
N LYS A 37 -4.95 12.06 20.56
CA LYS A 37 -3.82 11.99 19.61
C LYS A 37 -3.96 11.00 18.44
N ILE A 38 -4.50 11.53 17.34
CA ILE A 38 -3.85 11.33 16.03
C ILE A 38 -3.54 12.72 15.43
N ASP A 39 -2.98 13.62 16.24
CA ASP A 39 -2.28 14.81 15.75
C ASP A 39 -0.79 14.50 15.67
N THR A 40 -0.45 13.46 14.91
CA THR A 40 0.85 13.49 14.23
C THR A 40 0.53 14.12 12.88
N PRO A 41 1.21 15.17 12.42
CA PRO A 41 1.09 15.55 11.03
C PRO A 41 1.40 14.27 10.26
N LEU A 42 0.40 13.71 9.58
CA LEU A 42 0.65 12.77 8.51
C LEU A 42 1.49 13.58 7.54
N LYS A 43 2.81 13.44 7.70
CA LYS A 43 3.79 13.32 6.63
C LYS A 43 3.11 13.62 5.29
N ALA A 44 3.10 14.87 4.83
CA ALA A 44 2.64 15.16 3.48
C ALA A 44 3.48 14.40 2.41
N VAL A 45 4.60 13.80 2.84
CA VAL A 45 5.47 12.88 2.11
C VAL A 45 4.98 11.41 2.15
N SER A 46 4.15 10.96 3.11
CA SER A 46 3.84 9.53 3.26
C SER A 46 2.75 8.99 2.34
N VAL A 47 1.76 9.79 1.93
CA VAL A 47 0.71 9.29 1.02
C VAL A 47 1.24 9.18 -0.40
N ARG A 48 2.01 10.17 -0.85
CA ARG A 48 2.68 10.15 -2.15
C ARG A 48 3.65 8.97 -2.24
N ASP A 49 4.56 8.85 -1.28
CA ASP A 49 5.56 7.78 -1.30
C ASP A 49 4.92 6.39 -1.17
N PHE A 50 3.80 6.27 -0.45
CA PHE A 50 3.02 5.03 -0.35
C PHE A 50 2.44 4.60 -1.70
N ILE A 51 1.84 5.53 -2.45
CA ILE A 51 1.29 5.27 -3.79
C ILE A 51 2.36 4.78 -4.77
N PHE A 52 3.61 5.24 -4.62
CA PHE A 52 4.70 4.90 -5.53
C PHE A 52 5.55 3.69 -5.11
N ARG A 53 5.20 3.00 -4.02
CA ARG A 53 5.89 1.80 -3.52
C ARG A 53 5.07 0.53 -3.80
N GLU A 54 5.55 -0.60 -3.30
CA GLU A 54 4.89 -1.92 -3.39
C GLU A 54 3.40 -1.81 -3.07
N GLU A 55 3.06 -1.11 -1.99
CA GLU A 55 1.70 -1.07 -1.47
C GLU A 55 0.74 -0.35 -2.41
N GLY A 56 1.18 0.73 -3.05
CA GLY A 56 0.38 1.44 -4.04
C GLY A 56 0.12 0.60 -5.29
N VAL A 57 1.15 -0.11 -5.78
CA VAL A 57 1.00 -1.02 -6.93
C VAL A 57 0.09 -2.20 -6.57
N ARG A 58 0.25 -2.76 -5.38
CA ARG A 58 -0.60 -3.84 -4.86
C ARG A 58 -2.05 -3.42 -4.77
N CYS A 59 -2.32 -2.27 -4.14
CA CYS A 59 -3.68 -1.73 -4.04
C CYS A 59 -4.29 -1.44 -5.41
N PHE A 60 -3.51 -0.90 -6.35
CA PHE A 60 -3.98 -0.68 -7.71
C PHE A 60 -4.34 -2.00 -8.41
N LEU A 61 -3.49 -3.01 -8.33
CA LEU A 61 -3.74 -4.33 -8.93
C LEU A 61 -4.94 -5.03 -8.30
N LEU A 62 -5.05 -5.00 -6.97
CA LEU A 62 -6.19 -5.56 -6.24
C LEU A 62 -7.49 -4.89 -6.67
N ALA A 63 -7.52 -3.56 -6.72
CA ALA A 63 -8.69 -2.80 -7.13
C ALA A 63 -9.04 -3.09 -8.60
N TYR A 64 -8.05 -3.03 -9.50
CA TYR A 64 -8.28 -3.20 -10.94
C TYR A 64 -8.73 -4.62 -11.29
N LEU A 65 -8.05 -5.65 -10.78
CA LEU A 65 -8.40 -7.04 -11.05
C LEU A 65 -9.70 -7.45 -10.34
N GLY A 66 -9.97 -6.88 -9.16
CA GLY A 66 -11.20 -7.09 -8.41
C GLY A 66 -12.46 -6.50 -9.06
N LEU A 67 -12.34 -5.66 -10.10
CA LEU A 67 -13.49 -5.22 -10.91
C LEU A 67 -14.04 -6.33 -11.81
N SER A 68 -13.25 -7.39 -12.03
CA SER A 68 -13.60 -8.51 -12.89
C SER A 68 -14.06 -9.69 -12.05
N ASP A 69 -15.16 -10.32 -12.44
CA ASP A 69 -15.64 -11.56 -11.81
C ASP A 69 -14.89 -12.82 -12.29
N LEU A 70 -13.90 -12.67 -13.16
CA LEU A 70 -13.15 -13.80 -13.72
C LEU A 70 -12.17 -14.44 -12.72
N TYR A 71 -11.70 -13.68 -11.73
CA TYR A 71 -10.67 -14.13 -10.80
C TYR A 71 -11.02 -13.77 -9.35
N GLU A 72 -10.64 -14.64 -8.43
CA GLU A 72 -10.56 -14.31 -7.01
C GLU A 72 -9.14 -13.82 -6.71
N VAL A 73 -9.03 -12.57 -6.24
CA VAL A 73 -7.76 -11.89 -5.97
C VAL A 73 -7.61 -11.69 -4.46
N TYR A 74 -6.55 -12.24 -3.88
CA TYR A 74 -6.21 -12.12 -2.47
C TYR A 74 -4.96 -11.27 -2.31
N SER A 75 -5.03 -10.25 -1.47
CA SER A 75 -3.89 -9.45 -1.03
C SER A 75 -3.42 -9.94 0.34
N GLU A 76 -2.11 -10.06 0.52
CA GLU A 76 -1.50 -10.51 1.78
C GLU A 76 -2.07 -11.84 2.33
N PRO A 77 -2.36 -12.87 1.52
CA PRO A 77 -2.72 -14.16 2.08
C PRO A 77 -1.52 -14.76 2.82
N GLU A 78 -1.79 -15.33 3.99
CA GLU A 78 -0.81 -16.14 4.72
C GLU A 78 -0.60 -17.45 3.96
N LEU A 79 0.61 -17.65 3.42
CA LEU A 79 1.00 -18.83 2.65
C LEU A 79 2.35 -19.33 3.16
N ASN A 80 2.39 -20.60 3.57
CA ASN A 80 3.58 -21.28 4.10
C ASN A 80 4.55 -20.36 4.86
N LYS A 81 4.14 -19.90 6.04
CA LYS A 81 4.96 -19.09 6.97
C LYS A 81 5.39 -17.71 6.42
N GLY A 82 4.61 -17.12 5.52
CA GLY A 82 4.80 -15.74 5.08
C GLY A 82 3.53 -15.16 4.47
N TYR A 83 3.60 -13.91 4.00
CA TYR A 83 2.48 -13.18 3.42
C TYR A 83 2.84 -12.79 2.00
N ALA A 84 2.17 -13.39 1.01
CA ALA A 84 2.39 -13.06 -0.40
C ALA A 84 1.75 -11.70 -0.74
N ASP A 85 2.32 -10.92 -1.66
CA ASP A 85 1.69 -9.65 -2.04
C ASP A 85 0.32 -9.87 -2.69
N LEU A 86 0.26 -10.75 -3.70
CA LEU A 86 -1.00 -11.17 -4.32
C LEU A 86 -0.99 -12.67 -4.65
N TYR A 87 -2.13 -13.30 -4.38
CA TYR A 87 -2.49 -14.61 -4.92
C TYR A 87 -3.78 -14.48 -5.74
N ILE A 88 -3.76 -15.01 -6.96
CA ILE A 88 -4.89 -14.94 -7.88
C ILE A 88 -5.26 -16.37 -8.27
N LYS A 89 -6.53 -16.73 -8.15
CA LYS A 89 -7.07 -17.99 -8.64
C LYS A 89 -8.26 -17.73 -9.57
N PRO A 90 -8.48 -18.57 -10.59
CA PRO A 90 -9.62 -18.43 -11.49
C PRO A 90 -10.92 -18.66 -10.72
N ARG A 91 -11.95 -17.88 -11.02
CA ARG A 91 -13.31 -18.19 -10.57
C ARG A 91 -13.88 -19.23 -11.52
N LEU A 92 -14.03 -20.46 -11.03
CA LEU A 92 -14.52 -21.59 -11.82
C LEU A 92 -16.05 -21.70 -11.82
N ASP A 93 -16.76 -20.58 -11.73
CA ASP A 93 -18.18 -20.62 -12.04
C ASP A 93 -18.33 -20.97 -13.53
N GLY A 94 -19.25 -21.88 -13.86
CA GLY A 94 -19.32 -22.50 -15.18
C GLY A 94 -19.75 -21.55 -16.31
N SER A 95 -19.73 -20.24 -16.09
CA SER A 95 -20.24 -19.23 -17.02
C SER A 95 -19.16 -18.62 -17.92
N PHE A 96 -17.87 -18.72 -17.56
CA PHE A 96 -16.78 -18.10 -18.31
C PHE A 96 -15.74 -19.10 -18.83
N THR A 97 -15.36 -18.94 -20.10
CA THR A 97 -14.19 -19.64 -20.68
C THR A 97 -12.94 -18.80 -20.45
N ILE A 98 -12.22 -19.06 -19.36
CA ILE A 98 -10.98 -18.35 -18.99
C ILE A 98 -9.82 -19.31 -18.76
N SER A 99 -8.61 -18.74 -18.68
CA SER A 99 -7.45 -19.49 -18.22
C SER A 99 -7.65 -19.96 -16.77
N THR A 100 -7.40 -21.25 -16.53
CA THR A 100 -7.49 -21.89 -15.21
C THR A 100 -6.20 -21.75 -14.39
N ASN A 101 -5.27 -20.91 -14.82
CA ASN A 101 -3.98 -20.75 -14.14
C ASN A 101 -4.15 -19.97 -12.83
N HIS A 102 -3.40 -20.39 -11.82
CA HIS A 102 -3.19 -19.64 -10.60
C HIS A 102 -1.94 -18.76 -10.73
N TYR A 103 -1.92 -17.63 -10.02
CA TYR A 103 -0.78 -16.71 -10.04
C TYR A 103 -0.36 -16.31 -8.62
N LEU A 104 0.94 -16.32 -8.37
CA LEU A 104 1.57 -15.62 -7.26
C LEU A 104 2.34 -14.43 -7.80
N ILE A 105 2.11 -13.25 -7.23
CA ILE A 105 2.82 -12.03 -7.62
C ILE A 105 3.60 -11.53 -6.42
N GLU A 106 4.90 -11.28 -6.62
CA GLU A 106 5.76 -10.59 -5.66
C GLU A 106 6.17 -9.24 -6.27
N LEU A 107 5.93 -8.18 -5.50
CA LEU A 107 6.26 -6.81 -5.83
C LEU A 107 7.52 -6.42 -5.07
N LYS A 108 8.44 -5.73 -5.76
CA LYS A 108 9.61 -5.12 -5.12
C LYS A 108 9.75 -3.67 -5.55
N HIS A 109 10.16 -2.81 -4.63
CA HIS A 109 10.42 -1.41 -4.88
C HIS A 109 11.87 -1.05 -4.54
N ILE A 110 12.59 -0.57 -5.54
CA ILE A 110 13.94 -0.03 -5.37
C ILE A 110 13.84 1.49 -5.36
N LYS A 111 14.34 2.11 -4.29
CA LYS A 111 14.38 3.58 -4.21
C LYS A 111 15.29 4.13 -5.31
N GLN A 112 14.88 5.22 -5.93
CA GLN A 112 15.65 5.83 -7.02
C GLN A 112 17.09 6.20 -6.61
N ALA A 113 17.29 6.62 -5.36
CA ALA A 113 18.60 6.96 -4.81
C ALA A 113 19.59 5.78 -4.75
N ASP A 114 19.08 4.55 -4.67
CA ASP A 114 19.90 3.33 -4.59
C ASP A 114 20.33 2.83 -5.98
N ILE A 115 19.69 3.34 -7.04
CA ILE A 115 19.96 2.96 -8.43
C ILE A 115 21.17 3.75 -8.95
N LYS A 116 22.35 3.17 -8.79
CA LYS A 116 23.59 3.72 -9.36
C LYS A 116 23.94 3.02 -10.68
N PRO A 117 24.40 3.72 -11.74
CA PRO A 117 24.66 3.11 -13.05
C PRO A 117 25.56 1.88 -12.99
N ARG A 118 26.61 1.91 -12.15
CA ARG A 118 27.59 0.82 -12.01
C ARG A 118 27.08 -0.41 -11.26
N THR A 119 26.07 -0.26 -10.40
CA THR A 119 25.58 -1.35 -9.53
C THR A 119 24.13 -1.75 -9.81
N LYS A 120 23.44 -1.04 -10.72
CA LYS A 120 22.03 -1.24 -11.05
C LYS A 120 21.71 -2.71 -11.37
N LYS A 121 22.51 -3.35 -12.22
CA LYS A 121 22.28 -4.74 -12.63
C LYS A 121 22.35 -5.68 -11.41
N LYS A 122 23.44 -5.61 -10.65
CA LYS A 122 23.63 -6.42 -9.44
C LYS A 122 22.50 -6.23 -8.42
N LEU A 123 22.04 -4.99 -8.24
CA LEU A 123 20.93 -4.67 -7.34
C LEU A 123 19.61 -5.30 -7.80
N ILE A 124 19.31 -5.23 -9.10
CA ILE A 124 18.12 -5.87 -9.68
C ILE A 124 18.23 -7.39 -9.54
N ASP A 125 19.37 -7.96 -9.93
CA ASP A 125 19.61 -9.41 -9.86
C ASP A 125 19.43 -9.93 -8.42
N SER A 126 20.01 -9.26 -7.41
CA SER A 126 19.81 -9.66 -6.01
C SER A 126 18.36 -9.53 -5.54
N THR A 127 17.64 -8.53 -6.04
CA THR A 127 16.21 -8.32 -5.71
C THR A 127 15.34 -9.41 -6.35
N ILE A 128 15.68 -9.85 -7.57
CA ILE A 128 15.02 -10.97 -8.24
C ILE A 128 15.21 -12.26 -7.44
N GLU A 129 16.43 -12.56 -6.99
CA GLU A 129 16.69 -13.78 -6.24
C GLU A 129 15.96 -13.80 -4.89
N GLN A 130 15.83 -12.66 -4.22
CA GLN A 130 15.00 -12.54 -3.01
C GLN A 130 13.51 -12.80 -3.31
N ALA A 131 12.98 -12.17 -4.37
CA ALA A 131 11.58 -12.36 -4.76
C ALA A 131 11.28 -13.81 -5.17
N LYS A 132 12.20 -14.47 -5.89
CA LYS A 132 12.08 -15.89 -6.24
C LYS A 132 12.02 -16.77 -5.01
N ALA A 133 12.93 -16.55 -4.04
CA ALA A 133 12.94 -17.34 -2.80
C ALA A 133 11.62 -17.21 -2.03
N GLN A 134 11.02 -16.01 -1.98
CA GLN A 134 9.70 -15.80 -1.38
C GLN A 134 8.60 -16.54 -2.15
N LEU A 135 8.55 -16.40 -3.48
CA LEU A 135 7.56 -17.08 -4.32
C LEU A 135 7.70 -18.61 -4.26
N ASP A 136 8.92 -19.13 -4.18
CA ASP A 136 9.21 -20.54 -3.97
C ASP A 136 8.70 -21.02 -2.61
N GLN A 137 8.91 -20.22 -1.55
CA GLN A 137 8.37 -20.52 -0.23
C GLN A 137 6.83 -20.57 -0.23
N TYR A 138 6.18 -19.56 -0.81
CA TYR A 138 4.71 -19.50 -0.86
C TYR A 138 4.09 -20.63 -1.68
N ALA A 139 4.75 -21.05 -2.77
CA ALA A 139 4.30 -22.14 -3.62
C ALA A 139 4.34 -23.53 -2.94
N LEU A 140 4.93 -23.65 -1.75
CA LEU A 140 4.88 -24.88 -0.95
C LEU A 140 3.59 -25.01 -0.12
N ASP A 141 2.76 -23.96 -0.06
CA ASP A 141 1.49 -24.01 0.66
C ASP A 141 0.51 -24.99 0.00
N SER A 142 -0.24 -25.74 0.82
CA SER A 142 -1.18 -26.76 0.32
C SER A 142 -2.34 -26.17 -0.48
N ASN A 143 -2.64 -24.88 -0.31
CA ASN A 143 -3.73 -24.19 -1.03
C ASN A 143 -3.27 -23.61 -2.38
N VAL A 144 -1.99 -23.76 -2.72
CA VAL A 144 -1.40 -23.29 -3.98
C VAL A 144 -1.11 -24.50 -4.87
N PRO A 145 -1.58 -24.52 -6.13
CA PRO A 145 -1.32 -25.64 -7.02
C PRO A 145 0.13 -25.64 -7.52
N LYS A 146 0.64 -26.81 -7.89
CA LYS A 146 2.05 -27.00 -8.28
C LYS A 146 2.42 -26.28 -9.58
N ASP A 147 1.46 -26.04 -10.45
CA ASP A 147 1.60 -25.34 -11.73
C ASP A 147 1.33 -23.83 -11.62
N VAL A 148 1.29 -23.29 -10.39
CA VAL A 148 1.14 -21.85 -10.16
C VAL A 148 2.18 -21.05 -10.94
N ILE A 149 1.71 -20.00 -11.61
CA ILE A 149 2.56 -19.08 -12.35
C ILE A 149 3.10 -18.02 -11.39
N LYS A 150 4.42 -17.88 -11.34
CA LYS A 150 5.10 -16.91 -10.48
C LYS A 150 5.42 -15.65 -11.28
N ILE A 151 5.09 -14.49 -10.74
CA ILE A 151 5.34 -13.19 -11.38
C ILE A 151 6.16 -12.33 -10.41
N ILE A 152 7.22 -11.73 -10.94
CA ILE A 152 8.04 -10.77 -10.20
C ILE A 152 7.96 -9.44 -10.92
N ALA A 153 7.55 -8.39 -10.20
CA ALA A 153 7.58 -7.02 -10.70
C ALA A 153 8.44 -6.14 -9.79
N ILE A 154 9.48 -5.53 -10.37
CA ILE A 154 10.38 -4.62 -9.65
C ILE A 154 10.16 -3.22 -10.19
N THR A 155 9.82 -2.29 -9.30
CA THR A 155 9.54 -0.90 -9.63
C THR A 155 10.55 0.05 -8.98
N SER A 156 10.66 1.25 -9.52
CA SER A 156 11.04 2.44 -8.76
C SER A 156 9.96 3.49 -8.90
N SER A 157 10.12 4.64 -8.23
CA SER A 157 9.08 5.67 -8.12
C SER A 157 8.46 6.15 -9.44
N ASN A 158 9.13 5.95 -10.58
CA ASN A 158 8.63 6.40 -11.88
C ASN A 158 8.83 5.39 -13.04
N LYS A 159 9.19 4.13 -12.75
CA LYS A 159 9.46 3.14 -13.81
C LYS A 159 9.31 1.71 -13.31
N LEU A 160 8.90 0.85 -14.22
CA LEU A 160 9.06 -0.60 -14.11
C LEU A 160 10.51 -0.94 -14.49
N LEU A 161 11.25 -1.51 -13.55
CA LEU A 161 12.65 -1.89 -13.72
C LEU A 161 12.79 -3.31 -14.29
N TYR A 162 11.87 -4.19 -13.90
CA TYR A 162 11.88 -5.60 -14.28
C TYR A 162 10.47 -6.18 -14.14
N LEU A 163 10.09 -7.04 -15.09
CA LEU A 163 8.87 -7.83 -15.05
C LEU A 163 9.16 -9.16 -15.71
N THR A 164 8.92 -10.26 -15.00
CA THR A 164 9.07 -11.60 -15.56
C THR A 164 7.99 -12.54 -15.05
N LYS A 165 7.69 -13.53 -15.87
CA LYS A 165 7.16 -14.82 -15.44
C LYS A 165 8.35 -15.69 -15.03
N SER A 166 8.30 -16.28 -13.84
CA SER A 166 9.31 -17.21 -13.31
C SER A 166 8.80 -18.64 -13.28
#